data_AF-A0A1I0ICZ4-F1
#
_entry.id   AF-A0A1I0ICZ4-F1
#
_cell.length_a   1.000
_cell.length_b   1.000
_cell.length_c   1.000
_cell.angle_alpha   90.00
_cell.angle_beta   90.00
_cell.angle_gamma   90.00
#
_symmetry.space_group_name_H-M   'P 1'
#
loop_
_entity.id
_entity.type
_entity.pdbx_description
1 polymer ?
#
loop_
_entity_poly.entity_id
_entity_poly.type
_entity_poly.pdbx_seq_one_letter_code
_entity_poly.pdbx_strand_id
1 'polypeptide(L)'
;MIKRREVANVNYMEGLDVSIGNNAVTISPGMIQNKDNPSYFEKTTFNLEPDESLPVLYDLYILTDENTFFFSLEKTYLDDEFPPSYTGEYKLFHMFISIEVKPDGSKEGHVTRIVKPKPAKRHKRDLQEKDD
;
A
#
# COMPACT_ATOMS: atom_id res chain seq x y z
N MET A 1 16.47 4.09 4.18
CA MET A 1 15.93 2.84 4.81
C MET A 1 14.45 2.71 4.50
N ILE A 2 13.96 1.53 4.12
CA ILE A 2 12.53 1.30 3.87
C ILE A 2 11.84 0.73 5.11
N LYS A 3 10.84 1.43 5.62
CA LYS A 3 10.05 1.03 6.80
C LYS A 3 8.87 0.16 6.38
N ARG A 4 8.52 -0.85 7.18
CA ARG A 4 7.32 -1.67 6.97
C ARG A 4 6.28 -1.35 8.04
N ARG A 5 5.04 -1.14 7.63
CA ARG A 5 3.92 -0.76 8.49
C ARG A 5 2.71 -1.65 8.19
N GLU A 6 1.85 -1.79 9.18
CA GLU A 6 0.58 -2.51 9.03
C GLU A 6 -0.57 -1.62 9.52
N VAL A 7 -1.69 -1.68 8.81
CA VAL A 7 -2.95 -1.02 9.17
C VAL A 7 -4.05 -2.08 9.12
N ALA A 8 -4.88 -2.17 10.15
CA ALA A 8 -6.00 -3.10 10.17
C ALA A 8 -7.23 -2.52 9.45
N ASN A 9 -7.88 -3.28 8.56
CA ASN A 9 -9.13 -2.88 7.91
C ASN A 9 -9.95 -4.11 7.51
N VAL A 10 -11.28 -3.97 7.43
CA VAL A 10 -12.19 -5.03 6.98
C VAL A 10 -11.88 -5.50 5.55
N ASN A 11 -11.39 -4.59 4.71
CA ASN A 11 -10.82 -4.92 3.41
C ASN A 11 -9.31 -5.06 3.57
N TYR A 12 -8.74 -6.25 3.40
CA TYR A 12 -7.35 -6.54 3.74
C TYR A 12 -6.61 -7.31 2.66
N MET A 13 -5.28 -7.21 2.68
CA MET A 13 -4.40 -7.88 1.72
C MET A 13 -4.13 -9.32 2.13
N GLU A 14 -4.20 -10.23 1.17
CA GLU A 14 -3.81 -11.63 1.32
C GLU A 14 -2.88 -12.02 0.17
N GLY A 15 -1.71 -12.57 0.49
CA GLY A 15 -0.70 -12.97 -0.51
C GLY A 15 0.12 -11.84 -1.15
N LEU A 16 -0.21 -10.56 -0.96
CA LEU A 16 0.51 -9.42 -1.56
C LEU A 16 1.80 -9.04 -0.81
N ASP A 17 2.89 -9.77 -1.08
CA ASP A 17 4.22 -9.55 -0.51
C ASP A 17 5.09 -8.64 -1.36
N VAL A 18 5.75 -7.69 -0.69
CA VAL A 18 6.63 -6.69 -1.32
C VAL A 18 8.08 -7.05 -1.06
N SER A 19 8.79 -7.39 -2.13
CA SER A 19 10.24 -7.52 -2.17
C SER A 19 10.85 -6.28 -2.81
N ILE A 20 11.85 -5.69 -2.14
CA ILE A 20 12.55 -4.50 -2.63
C ILE A 20 13.98 -4.94 -2.92
N GLY A 21 14.32 -5.00 -4.20
CA GLY A 21 15.67 -5.27 -4.66
C GLY A 21 16.48 -4.00 -4.83
N ASN A 22 17.66 -4.13 -5.44
CA ASN A 22 18.55 -2.98 -5.66
C ASN A 22 17.92 -1.94 -6.60
N ASN A 23 17.30 -2.37 -7.70
CA ASN A 23 16.79 -1.46 -8.75
C ASN A 23 15.31 -1.68 -9.07
N ALA A 24 14.60 -2.52 -8.32
CA ALA A 24 13.21 -2.84 -8.61
C ALA A 24 12.44 -3.24 -7.35
N VAL A 25 11.15 -2.98 -7.39
CA VAL A 25 10.15 -3.51 -6.45
C VAL A 25 9.38 -4.62 -7.14
N THR A 26 9.18 -5.73 -6.45
CA THR A 26 8.33 -6.84 -6.91
C THR A 26 7.24 -7.10 -5.88
N ILE A 27 6.01 -7.20 -6.37
CA ILE A 27 4.81 -7.52 -5.61
C ILE A 27 4.36 -8.91 -6.06
N SER A 28 4.26 -9.86 -5.12
CA SER A 28 3.76 -11.19 -5.42
C SER A 28 2.27 -11.17 -5.80
N PRO A 29 1.78 -12.19 -6.51
CA PRO A 29 0.35 -12.37 -6.71
C PRO A 29 -0.38 -12.43 -5.38
N GLY A 30 -1.59 -11.89 -5.33
CA GLY A 30 -2.40 -11.89 -4.13
C GLY A 30 -3.76 -11.26 -4.41
N MET A 31 -4.45 -10.88 -3.35
CA MET A 31 -5.75 -10.23 -3.47
C MET A 31 -5.99 -9.22 -2.36
N ILE A 32 -6.91 -8.31 -2.63
CA ILE A 32 -7.60 -7.56 -1.59
C ILE A 32 -8.91 -8.29 -1.33
N GLN A 33 -9.02 -8.85 -0.13
CA GLN A 33 -10.27 -9.37 0.40
C GLN A 33 -11.20 -8.20 0.65
N ASN A 34 -12.36 -8.20 0.01
CA ASN A 34 -13.52 -7.42 0.41
C ASN A 34 -14.68 -8.42 0.62
N LYS A 35 -15.77 -7.99 1.27
CA LYS A 35 -16.82 -8.92 1.73
C LYS A 35 -17.49 -9.72 0.59
N ASP A 36 -17.61 -9.13 -0.60
CA ASP A 36 -18.51 -9.61 -1.65
C ASP A 36 -17.81 -9.91 -2.99
N ASN A 37 -16.63 -9.33 -3.28
CA ASN A 37 -15.94 -9.46 -4.56
C ASN A 37 -14.40 -9.23 -4.47
N PRO A 38 -13.61 -10.24 -4.05
CA PRO A 38 -12.16 -10.06 -3.89
C PRO A 38 -11.50 -9.64 -5.21
N SER A 39 -10.61 -8.65 -5.14
CA SER A 39 -9.84 -8.21 -6.31
C SER A 39 -8.48 -8.89 -6.34
N TYR A 40 -8.23 -9.67 -7.39
CA TYR A 40 -6.99 -10.39 -7.60
C TYR A 40 -5.97 -9.52 -8.33
N PHE A 41 -4.72 -9.63 -7.91
CA PHE A 41 -3.59 -8.96 -8.53
C PHE A 41 -2.59 -10.00 -9.00
N GLU A 42 -2.15 -9.84 -10.24
CA GLU A 42 -1.01 -10.60 -10.76
C GLU A 42 0.30 -10.06 -10.18
N LYS A 43 1.36 -10.86 -10.34
CA LYS A 43 2.70 -10.43 -10.01
C LYS A 43 3.03 -9.14 -10.78
N THR A 44 3.39 -8.10 -10.06
CA THR A 44 3.75 -6.80 -10.64
C THR A 44 5.17 -6.42 -10.23
N THR A 45 5.95 -5.88 -11.16
CA THR A 45 7.30 -5.39 -10.92
C THR A 45 7.46 -4.01 -11.56
N PHE A 46 8.11 -3.09 -10.84
CA PHE A 46 8.49 -1.79 -11.37
C PHE A 46 9.91 -1.42 -10.96
N ASN A 47 10.59 -0.66 -11.82
CA ASN A 47 11.97 -0.23 -11.58
C ASN A 47 12.02 0.99 -10.67
N LEU A 48 13.10 1.07 -9.88
CA LEU A 48 13.48 2.21 -9.06
C LEU A 48 14.72 2.83 -9.70
N GLU A 49 14.49 3.73 -10.64
CA GLU A 49 15.55 4.39 -11.42
C GLU A 49 15.90 5.72 -10.74
N PRO A 50 17.17 5.92 -10.36
CA PRO A 50 17.62 7.23 -9.91
C PRO A 50 17.60 8.21 -11.09
N ASP A 51 17.33 9.47 -10.79
CA ASP A 51 17.66 10.57 -11.69
C ASP A 51 19.05 11.13 -11.32
N GLU A 52 19.78 11.68 -12.28
CA GLU A 52 21.14 12.18 -12.05
C GLU A 52 21.19 13.44 -11.18
N SER A 53 20.07 14.16 -11.08
CA SER A 53 20.00 15.51 -10.51
C SER A 53 19.00 15.64 -9.37
N LEU A 54 17.85 14.98 -9.45
CA LEU A 54 16.77 15.12 -8.49
C LEU A 54 16.46 13.80 -7.78
N PRO A 55 16.03 13.82 -6.51
CA PRO A 55 15.38 12.66 -5.92
C PRO A 55 14.09 12.32 -6.69
N VAL A 56 13.82 11.03 -6.83
CA VAL A 56 12.62 10.53 -7.50
C VAL A 56 11.75 9.79 -6.49
N LEU A 57 10.50 10.22 -6.33
CA LEU A 57 9.50 9.54 -5.52
C LEU A 57 8.67 8.59 -6.38
N TYR A 58 8.54 7.34 -5.91
CA TYR A 58 7.69 6.31 -6.48
C TYR A 58 6.57 5.99 -5.48
N ASP A 59 5.36 6.43 -5.79
CA ASP A 59 4.17 6.13 -4.99
C ASP A 59 3.30 5.10 -5.73
N LEU A 60 3.11 3.95 -5.10
CA LEU A 60 2.17 2.94 -5.57
C LEU A 60 0.89 3.04 -4.77
N TYR A 61 -0.15 3.50 -5.44
CA TYR A 61 -1.50 3.57 -4.92
C TYR A 61 -2.29 2.32 -5.25
N ILE A 62 -3.23 2.01 -4.36
CA ILE A 62 -4.35 1.14 -4.63
C ILE A 62 -5.55 2.04 -4.77
N LEU A 63 -6.15 2.00 -5.95
CA LEU A 63 -7.32 2.77 -6.31
C LEU A 63 -8.54 1.84 -6.35
N THR A 64 -9.73 2.44 -6.31
CA THR A 64 -10.97 1.69 -6.47
C THR A 64 -11.97 2.39 -7.37
N ASP A 65 -12.65 1.58 -8.17
CA ASP A 65 -13.81 1.96 -8.97
C ASP A 65 -14.86 0.85 -8.87
N GLU A 66 -16.10 1.21 -8.56
CA GLU A 66 -17.23 0.27 -8.41
C GLU A 66 -16.92 -1.04 -7.62
N ASN A 67 -16.06 -0.97 -6.59
CA ASN A 67 -15.55 -2.08 -5.76
C ASN A 67 -14.50 -3.01 -6.40
N THR A 68 -13.99 -2.67 -7.58
CA THR A 68 -12.78 -3.27 -8.15
C THR A 68 -11.57 -2.48 -7.66
N PHE A 69 -10.50 -3.17 -7.28
CA PHE A 69 -9.24 -2.55 -6.88
C PHE A 69 -8.16 -2.77 -7.94
N PHE A 70 -7.30 -1.76 -8.14
CA PHE A 70 -6.17 -1.84 -9.07
C PHE A 70 -5.01 -0.96 -8.59
N PHE A 71 -3.80 -1.27 -9.08
CA PHE A 71 -2.61 -0.49 -8.80
C PHE A 71 -2.49 0.71 -9.73
N SER A 72 -1.98 1.82 -9.20
CA SER A 72 -1.49 2.95 -9.99
C SER A 72 -0.16 3.41 -9.44
N LEU A 73 0.87 3.44 -10.28
CA LEU A 73 2.21 3.89 -9.93
C LEU A 73 2.38 5.32 -10.43
N GLU A 74 2.72 6.23 -9.53
CA GLU A 74 3.13 7.58 -9.84
C GLU A 74 4.63 7.74 -9.60
N LYS A 75 5.30 8.42 -10.54
CA LYS A 75 6.71 8.80 -10.48
C LYS A 75 6.77 10.32 -10.45
N THR A 76 7.36 10.88 -9.40
CA THR A 76 7.50 12.32 -9.22
C THR A 76 8.98 12.68 -9.07
N TYR A 77 9.44 13.68 -9.82
CA TYR A 77 10.75 14.28 -9.63
C TYR A 77 10.61 15.36 -8.56
N LEU A 78 11.40 15.27 -7.48
CA LEU A 78 11.32 16.20 -6.36
C LEU A 78 12.19 17.43 -6.67
N ASP A 79 11.58 18.43 -7.29
CA ASP A 79 12.20 19.69 -7.74
C ASP A 79 11.92 20.90 -6.82
N ASP A 80 11.33 20.67 -5.65
CA ASP A 80 10.86 21.66 -4.67
C ASP A 80 9.74 22.61 -5.15
N GLU A 81 9.26 22.48 -6.39
CA GLU A 81 8.18 23.33 -6.95
C GLU A 81 6.81 22.70 -6.76
N PHE A 82 6.70 21.38 -6.99
CA PHE A 82 5.42 20.68 -6.95
C PHE A 82 5.42 19.53 -5.94
N PRO A 83 4.52 19.56 -4.93
CA PRO A 83 4.41 18.45 -4.01
C PRO A 83 3.82 17.22 -4.72
N PRO A 84 4.32 16.02 -4.42
CA PRO A 84 3.70 14.78 -4.89
C PRO A 84 2.28 14.70 -4.35
N SER A 85 1.31 14.52 -5.25
CA SER A 85 -0.09 14.40 -4.89
C SER A 85 -0.83 13.53 -5.90
N TYR A 86 -1.65 12.62 -5.39
CA TYR A 86 -2.57 11.87 -6.23
C TYR A 86 -3.71 12.78 -6.67
N THR A 87 -3.87 12.98 -7.98
CA THR A 87 -4.94 13.79 -8.58
C THR A 87 -5.80 13.01 -9.60
N GLY A 88 -5.76 11.68 -9.55
CA GLY A 88 -6.52 10.83 -10.47
C GLY A 88 -8.03 10.85 -10.23
N GLU A 89 -8.79 10.39 -11.23
CA GLU A 89 -10.26 10.37 -11.20
C GLU A 89 -10.85 9.29 -10.28
N TYR A 90 -10.07 8.26 -9.98
CA TYR A 90 -10.51 7.13 -9.17
C TYR A 90 -10.33 7.40 -7.68
N LYS A 91 -11.11 6.69 -6.86
CA LYS A 91 -11.00 6.86 -5.42
C LYS A 91 -9.71 6.24 -4.90
N LEU A 92 -8.89 7.03 -4.23
CA LEU A 92 -7.74 6.52 -3.47
C LEU A 92 -8.24 5.63 -2.33
N PHE A 93 -7.89 4.34 -2.38
CA PHE A 93 -8.16 3.40 -1.31
C PHE A 93 -6.99 3.34 -0.31
N HIS A 94 -5.76 3.26 -0.81
CA HIS A 94 -4.58 3.08 0.03
C HIS A 94 -3.28 3.47 -0.66
N MET A 95 -2.34 4.08 0.06
CA MET A 95 -0.95 4.25 -0.38
C MET A 95 -0.13 3.04 0.07
N PHE A 96 0.13 2.12 -0.86
CA PHE A 96 0.74 0.83 -0.56
C PHE A 96 2.25 0.94 -0.38
N ILE A 97 2.91 1.65 -1.30
CA ILE A 97 4.36 1.83 -1.32
C ILE A 97 4.64 3.30 -1.59
N SER A 98 5.62 3.86 -0.90
CA SER A 98 6.17 5.18 -1.16
C SER A 98 7.68 5.11 -0.96
N ILE A 99 8.45 5.24 -2.04
CA ILE A 99 9.91 5.10 -2.02
C ILE A 99 10.55 6.27 -2.76
N GLU A 100 11.38 7.02 -2.05
CA GLU A 100 12.28 8.00 -2.61
C GLU A 100 13.60 7.31 -3.01
N VAL A 101 14.06 7.60 -4.21
CA VAL A 101 15.36 7.20 -4.76
C VAL A 101 16.18 8.46 -4.99
N LYS A 102 17.31 8.58 -4.30
CA LYS A 102 18.22 9.73 -4.44
C LYS A 102 19.15 9.56 -5.65
N PRO A 103 19.81 10.64 -6.12
CA PRO A 103 20.76 10.55 -7.23
C PRO A 103 21.93 9.58 -6.99
N ASP A 104 22.33 9.38 -5.74
CA ASP A 104 23.34 8.38 -5.35
C ASP A 104 22.83 6.92 -5.36
N GLY A 105 21.57 6.71 -5.73
CA GLY A 105 20.88 5.42 -5.75
C GLY A 105 20.39 4.93 -4.38
N SER A 106 20.64 5.70 -3.31
CA SER A 106 20.14 5.37 -1.97
C SER A 106 18.60 5.51 -1.92
N LYS A 107 17.98 4.71 -1.03
CA LYS A 107 16.53 4.55 -0.98
C LYS A 107 15.99 4.75 0.42
N GLU A 108 14.91 5.50 0.53
CA GLU A 108 14.13 5.62 1.75
C GLU A 108 12.63 5.68 1.49
N GLY A 109 11.84 5.36 2.50
CA GLY A 109 10.40 5.32 2.33
C GLY A 109 9.73 4.25 3.17
N HIS A 110 8.59 3.76 2.70
CA HIS A 110 7.79 2.79 3.42
C HIS A 110 6.89 1.91 2.54
N VAL A 111 6.57 0.74 3.08
CA VAL A 111 5.51 -0.15 2.60
C VAL A 111 4.47 -0.25 3.71
N THR A 112 3.20 0.04 3.40
CA THR A 112 2.09 -0.09 4.34
C THR A 112 1.17 -1.21 3.90
N ARG A 113 1.12 -2.32 4.63
CA ARG A 113 0.18 -3.40 4.34
C ARG A 113 -1.13 -3.18 5.06
N ILE A 114 -2.23 -3.59 4.43
CA ILE A 114 -3.52 -3.69 5.10
C ILE A 114 -3.70 -5.13 5.57
N VAL A 115 -3.85 -5.33 6.88
CA VAL A 115 -3.96 -6.65 7.51
C VAL A 115 -5.37 -6.88 8.05
N LYS A 116 -5.73 -8.16 8.18
CA LYS A 116 -7.01 -8.56 8.75
C LYS A 116 -7.11 -8.05 10.21
N PRO A 117 -8.23 -7.43 10.63
CA PRO A 117 -8.40 -7.01 12.00
C PRO A 117 -8.40 -8.22 12.92
N LYS A 118 -7.71 -8.13 14.06
CA LYS A 118 -7.80 -9.17 15.08
C LYS A 118 -9.24 -9.20 15.61
N PRO A 119 -9.83 -10.38 15.84
CA PRO A 119 -11.15 -10.45 16.45
C PRO A 119 -11.13 -9.70 17.77
N ALA A 120 -12.11 -8.81 17.97
CA ALA A 120 -12.27 -8.12 19.24
C ALA A 120 -12.38 -9.18 20.35
N LYS A 121 -11.52 -9.09 21.38
CA LYS A 121 -11.74 -9.87 22.59
C LYS A 121 -13.06 -9.40 23.18
N ARG A 122 -14.13 -10.19 23.06
CA ARG A 122 -15.36 -9.96 23.80
C ARG A 122 -14.99 -9.92 25.28
N HIS A 123 -15.12 -8.76 25.92
CA HIS A 123 -15.07 -8.70 27.37
C HIS A 123 -16.27 -9.48 27.91
N LYS A 124 -16.01 -10.47 28.79
CA LYS A 124 -17.05 -11.20 29.55
C LYS A 124 -17.73 -10.29 30.58
N ARG A 125 -18.34 -9.17 30.18
CA ARG A 125 -19.15 -8.33 31.07
C ARG A 125 -20.64 -8.36 30.77
N ASP A 126 -21.07 -8.99 29.67
CA ASP A 126 -22.48 -8.99 29.26
C ASP A 126 -23.23 -10.31 29.56
N LEU A 127 -22.77 -11.09 30.54
CA LEU A 127 -23.42 -12.36 30.95
C LEU A 127 -23.92 -12.35 32.41
N GLN A 128 -24.12 -11.18 33.01
CA GLN A 128 -24.56 -11.10 34.39
C GLN A 128 -25.67 -10.07 34.60
N GLU A 129 -26.68 -10.07 33.74
CA GLU A 129 -27.98 -9.43 34.00
C GLU A 129 -29.09 -10.21 33.28
N LYS A 130 -29.34 -11.46 33.72
CA LYS A 130 -30.62 -12.16 33.53
C LYS A 130 -30.71 -13.27 34.57
N ASP A 131 -30.95 -12.90 35.81
CA ASP A 131 -31.56 -13.75 36.84
C ASP A 131 -32.03 -12.79 37.94
N ASP A 132 -33.20 -12.17 37.72
CA ASP A 132 -34.09 -11.60 38.74
C ASP A 132 -35.53 -11.71 38.23
#